data_AF-M8BDU1-F1
#
_entry.id   AF-M8BDU1-F1
#
_cell.length_a   1.000
_cell.length_b   1.000
_cell.length_c   1.000
_cell.angle_alpha   90.00
_cell.angle_beta   90.00
_cell.angle_gamma   90.00
#
_symmetry.space_group_name_H-M   'P 1'
#
loop_
_entity.id
_entity.type
_entity.pdbx_description
1 polymer ?
#
loop_
_entity_poly.entity_id
_entity_poly.type
_entity_poly.pdbx_seq_one_letter_code
_entity_poly.pdbx_strand_id
1 'polypeptide(L)'
;MARVLLVVAASLVALAWPAWCQRLPVLAPVTKDLATSLYTIPFHDGANLVLDIAGPLVWSTCQRGHLPAELPCKSPPCRLANAYPVPGCHAPGCARDWRGDKTCTAYPYNPVTGVCAAGSLVHTRFVANTTDGRNPVSQVNVRAVAACAPRKLLASLPGGSTGVAGLAGSGLALPAQSMDYTPLVAKQGSPAHYISVKSISMDNTRVPVSERALATGGVMLSTRVPYALLRRDVYRPFVDAFVKALAAQAAPGGPVARAVRPVAPFELCYDAQTLGNTRFGYWVPSVTLALDGGRGWRMPGVNSMVDVEPGTACLAFVEMKAVKAGDGRAPAVIVGGLQMENIVLEFDMEKKRLGLRTMPYYMQCSHFNFTRSA
;
A
#
# COMPACT_ATOMS: atom_id res chain seq x y z
N MET A 1 -66.82 -1.95 -10.75
CA MET A 1 -65.53 -2.68 -10.67
C MET A 1 -64.70 -2.03 -9.59
N ALA A 2 -64.26 -2.84 -8.63
CA ALA A 2 -63.76 -2.42 -7.32
C ALA A 2 -62.47 -1.58 -7.40
N ARG A 3 -62.45 -0.44 -6.71
CA ARG A 3 -61.21 0.23 -6.31
C ARG A 3 -60.82 -0.35 -4.95
N VAL A 4 -59.82 -1.22 -4.96
CA VAL A 4 -59.14 -1.68 -3.74
C VAL A 4 -57.95 -0.75 -3.51
N LEU A 5 -57.91 -0.16 -2.33
CA LEU A 5 -56.82 0.63 -1.76
C LEU A 5 -56.14 -0.23 -0.67
N LEU A 6 -54.89 0.11 -0.33
CA LEU A 6 -53.89 -0.57 0.53
C LEU A 6 -53.00 -1.58 -0.23
N VAL A 7 -51.67 -1.48 -0.15
CA VAL A 7 -50.89 -1.58 1.10
C VAL A 7 -49.79 -0.51 1.22
N VAL A 8 -49.79 0.19 2.35
CA VAL A 8 -48.58 0.80 2.92
C VAL A 8 -47.83 -0.32 3.63
N ALA A 9 -46.64 -0.64 3.14
CA ALA A 9 -45.60 -1.25 3.95
C ALA A 9 -44.37 -0.35 3.82
N ALA A 10 -44.23 0.54 4.79
CA ALA A 10 -42.98 1.21 5.05
C ALA A 10 -41.93 0.14 5.35
N SER A 11 -40.94 0.02 4.48
CA SER A 11 -39.63 -0.51 4.84
C SER A 11 -38.62 0.41 4.19
N LEU A 12 -38.30 1.46 4.93
CA LEU A 12 -37.04 2.19 4.82
C LEU A 12 -35.90 1.18 5.05
N VAL A 13 -35.55 0.40 4.04
CA VAL A 13 -34.20 -0.18 3.94
C VAL A 13 -33.34 0.86 3.23
N ALA A 14 -33.24 2.03 3.86
CA ALA A 14 -32.21 3.00 3.58
C ALA A 14 -30.97 2.62 4.40
N LEU A 15 -30.40 1.45 4.14
CA LEU A 15 -29.01 1.09 4.46
C LEU A 15 -28.57 -0.04 3.51
N ALA A 16 -28.72 0.17 2.20
CA ALA A 16 -27.73 -0.39 1.28
C ALA A 16 -26.43 0.40 1.47
N TRP A 17 -25.75 0.19 2.60
CA TRP A 17 -24.31 0.38 2.61
C TRP A 17 -23.77 -0.76 1.76
N PRO A 18 -23.13 -0.50 0.62
CA PRO A 18 -22.29 -1.52 0.06
C PRO A 18 -21.27 -1.85 1.16
N ALA A 19 -21.20 -3.13 1.51
CA ALA A 19 -19.95 -3.73 1.91
C ALA A 19 -18.84 -3.29 0.92
N TRP A 20 -17.57 -3.60 1.19
CA TRP A 20 -16.45 -3.31 0.28
C TRP A 20 -15.88 -1.88 0.37
N CYS A 21 -15.37 -1.52 1.55
CA CYS A 21 -14.21 -0.62 1.62
C CYS A 21 -12.88 -1.42 1.60
N GLN A 22 -12.85 -2.54 0.86
CA GLN A 22 -11.59 -3.25 0.60
C GLN A 22 -10.84 -2.48 -0.50
N ARG A 23 -9.69 -1.91 -0.15
CA ARG A 23 -8.78 -1.32 -1.13
C ARG A 23 -8.04 -2.43 -1.86
N LEU A 24 -8.45 -2.64 -3.10
CA LEU A 24 -7.97 -3.70 -3.97
C LEU A 24 -6.71 -3.24 -4.73
N PRO A 25 -5.73 -4.13 -5.00
CA PRO A 25 -4.57 -3.83 -5.83
C PRO A 25 -4.94 -3.24 -7.19
N VAL A 26 -4.03 -2.43 -7.76
CA VAL A 26 -4.21 -1.86 -9.10
C VAL A 26 -3.73 -2.87 -10.15
N LEU A 27 -4.58 -3.10 -11.14
CA LEU A 27 -4.40 -3.95 -12.30
C LEU A 27 -4.44 -3.10 -13.57
N ALA A 28 -3.41 -3.23 -14.39
CA ALA A 28 -3.38 -2.69 -15.74
C ALA A 28 -3.05 -3.83 -16.73
N PRO A 29 -3.79 -3.95 -17.85
CA PRO A 29 -3.43 -4.92 -18.88
C PRO A 29 -2.11 -4.49 -19.55
N VAL A 30 -1.29 -5.48 -19.90
CA VAL A 30 -0.04 -5.27 -20.62
C VAL A 30 -0.23 -5.75 -22.06
N THR A 31 0.06 -4.87 -23.02
CA THR A 31 -0.04 -5.17 -24.45
C THR A 31 1.35 -5.16 -25.07
N LYS A 32 1.70 -6.19 -25.84
CA LYS A 32 2.90 -6.17 -26.67
C LYS A 32 2.58 -5.51 -28.01
N ASP A 33 3.31 -4.46 -28.36
CA ASP A 33 3.24 -3.83 -29.67
C ASP A 33 4.07 -4.64 -30.68
N LEU A 34 3.46 -5.00 -31.81
CA LEU A 34 4.11 -5.89 -32.80
C LEU A 34 5.16 -5.17 -33.65
N ALA A 35 5.01 -3.86 -33.87
CA ALA A 35 5.93 -3.09 -34.72
C ALA A 35 7.26 -2.81 -34.01
N THR A 36 7.22 -2.58 -32.71
CA THR A 36 8.40 -2.22 -31.90
C THR A 36 8.84 -3.32 -30.94
N SER A 37 8.02 -4.37 -30.74
CA SER A 37 8.20 -5.40 -29.72
C SER A 37 8.22 -4.90 -28.26
N LEU A 38 7.87 -3.64 -28.03
CA LEU A 38 7.77 -3.04 -26.70
C LEU A 38 6.45 -3.39 -26.03
N TYR A 39 6.39 -3.21 -24.71
CA TYR A 39 5.21 -3.48 -23.91
C TYR A 39 4.61 -2.17 -23.42
N THR A 40 3.29 -2.06 -23.47
CA THR A 40 2.56 -0.86 -23.05
C THR A 40 1.48 -1.17 -22.03
N ILE A 41 1.14 -0.16 -21.23
CA ILE A 41 -0.03 -0.15 -20.35
C ILE A 41 -0.91 1.06 -20.68
N PRO A 42 -2.24 0.96 -20.52
CA PRO A 42 -3.12 2.12 -20.58
C PRO A 42 -2.78 3.14 -19.49
N PHE A 43 -2.93 4.43 -19.79
CA PHE A 43 -2.63 5.52 -18.86
C PHE A 43 -3.84 6.39 -18.53
N HIS A 44 -4.24 7.30 -19.41
CA HIS A 44 -5.46 8.09 -19.34
C HIS A 44 -5.81 8.63 -20.74
N ASP A 45 -7.06 9.02 -20.95
CA ASP A 45 -7.54 9.66 -22.20
C ASP A 45 -7.14 8.90 -23.49
N GLY A 46 -7.12 7.56 -23.43
CA GLY A 46 -6.75 6.69 -24.55
C GLY A 46 -5.24 6.60 -24.84
N ALA A 47 -4.40 7.28 -24.05
CA ALA A 47 -2.95 7.21 -24.16
C ALA A 47 -2.37 5.96 -23.47
N ASN A 48 -1.24 5.49 -24.01
CA ASN A 48 -0.46 4.39 -23.46
C ASN A 48 0.93 4.86 -22.98
N LEU A 49 1.49 4.14 -22.02
CA LEU A 49 2.89 4.29 -21.60
C LEU A 49 3.65 3.00 -21.85
N VAL A 50 4.87 3.12 -22.37
CA VAL A 50 5.81 2.00 -22.52
C VAL A 50 6.34 1.58 -21.15
N LEU A 51 6.40 0.28 -20.89
CA LEU A 51 6.99 -0.25 -19.67
C LEU A 51 8.52 -0.28 -19.79
N ASP A 52 9.20 0.37 -18.85
CA ASP A 52 10.66 0.32 -18.74
C ASP A 52 11.04 -0.11 -17.32
N ILE A 53 11.51 -1.35 -17.18
CA ILE A 53 11.91 -1.92 -15.88
C ILE A 53 13.19 -1.30 -15.30
N ALA A 54 14.01 -0.65 -16.13
CA ALA A 54 15.20 0.07 -15.70
C ALA A 54 14.94 1.57 -15.54
N GLY A 55 13.79 2.05 -16.02
CA GLY A 55 13.41 3.46 -15.98
C GLY A 55 13.09 3.95 -14.56
N PRO A 56 13.73 5.03 -14.07
CA PRO A 56 13.50 5.56 -12.73
C PRO A 56 12.36 6.59 -12.66
N LEU A 57 11.70 6.91 -13.77
CA LEU A 57 10.71 7.98 -13.87
C LEU A 57 9.49 7.54 -14.67
N VAL A 58 8.32 8.03 -14.27
CA VAL A 58 7.16 8.12 -15.17
C VAL A 58 7.24 9.43 -15.94
N TRP A 59 7.08 9.38 -17.25
CA TRP A 59 7.02 10.57 -18.08
C TRP A 59 6.04 10.42 -19.22
N SER A 60 5.44 11.55 -19.62
CA SER A 60 4.49 11.60 -20.74
C SER A 60 4.54 12.97 -21.41
N THR A 61 4.09 13.05 -22.66
CA THR A 61 3.72 14.35 -23.23
C THR A 61 2.57 14.96 -22.46
N CYS A 62 2.61 16.27 -22.28
CA CYS A 62 1.56 17.05 -21.64
C CYS A 62 0.92 18.02 -22.63
N GLN A 63 -0.32 18.44 -22.35
CA GLN A 63 -0.99 19.47 -23.13
C GLN A 63 -0.24 20.81 -23.03
N ARG A 64 -0.35 21.63 -24.09
CA ARG A 64 0.20 22.99 -24.08
C ARG A 64 -0.51 23.81 -22.98
N GLY A 65 0.26 24.48 -22.13
CA GLY A 65 -0.27 25.25 -21.01
C GLY A 65 -0.56 24.44 -19.75
N HIS A 66 -0.24 23.14 -19.71
CA HIS A 66 -0.31 22.38 -18.47
C HIS A 66 0.69 22.95 -17.44
N LEU A 67 0.18 23.36 -16.29
CA LEU A 67 0.98 24.01 -15.25
C LEU A 67 1.87 22.98 -14.54
N PRO A 68 3.17 23.28 -14.36
CA PRO A 68 4.04 22.52 -13.47
C PRO A 68 3.44 22.34 -12.08
N ALA A 69 3.76 21.24 -11.42
CA ALA A 69 3.46 21.11 -10.00
C ALA A 69 4.32 22.09 -9.19
N GLU A 70 3.76 22.63 -8.11
CA GLU A 70 4.53 23.40 -7.12
C GLU A 70 5.41 22.45 -6.30
N LEU A 71 6.50 21.98 -6.92
CA LEU A 71 7.51 21.11 -6.36
C LEU A 71 8.87 21.82 -6.39
N PRO A 72 9.24 22.55 -5.32
CA PRO A 72 10.53 23.23 -5.26
C PRO A 72 11.72 22.28 -5.44
N CYS A 73 12.87 22.79 -5.85
CA CYS A 73 14.09 21.99 -6.03
C CYS A 73 14.51 21.15 -4.82
N LYS A 74 14.36 21.70 -3.61
CA LYS A 74 14.68 21.00 -2.35
C LYS A 74 13.60 19.98 -1.95
N SER A 75 12.48 19.95 -2.67
CA SER A 75 11.38 19.06 -2.36
C SER A 75 11.77 17.59 -2.56
N PRO A 76 11.22 16.70 -1.71
CA PRO A 76 11.32 15.27 -1.87
C PRO A 76 11.16 14.69 -3.27
N PRO A 77 10.09 15.02 -4.03
CA PRO A 77 9.91 14.42 -5.34
C PRO A 77 10.96 14.92 -6.32
N CYS A 78 11.41 16.17 -6.18
CA CYS A 78 12.45 16.71 -7.07
C CYS A 78 13.82 16.05 -6.89
N ARG A 79 14.20 15.77 -5.63
CA ARG A 79 15.43 15.01 -5.33
C ARG A 79 15.36 13.59 -5.89
N LEU A 80 14.21 12.92 -5.74
CA LEU A 80 13.99 11.58 -6.29
C LEU A 80 14.01 11.57 -7.83
N ALA A 81 13.47 12.62 -8.47
CA ALA A 81 13.43 12.72 -9.93
C ALA A 81 14.81 12.81 -10.57
N ASN A 82 15.78 13.32 -9.82
CA ASN A 82 17.15 13.58 -10.28
C ASN A 82 18.18 12.66 -9.60
N ALA A 83 17.74 11.64 -8.85
CA ALA A 83 18.64 10.73 -8.13
C ALA A 83 19.46 9.81 -9.06
N TYR A 84 18.95 9.56 -10.27
CA TYR A 84 19.54 8.67 -11.26
C TYR A 84 19.73 9.43 -12.59
N PRO A 85 20.76 10.31 -12.68
CA PRO A 85 20.98 11.11 -13.87
C PRO A 85 21.42 10.24 -15.06
N VAL A 86 20.90 10.54 -16.24
CA VAL A 86 21.28 9.87 -17.48
C VAL A 86 22.57 10.51 -18.03
N PRO A 87 23.62 9.72 -18.36
CA PRO A 87 24.86 10.25 -18.92
C PRO A 87 24.62 11.10 -20.19
N GLY A 88 25.30 12.23 -20.31
CA GLY A 88 25.11 13.18 -21.44
C GLY A 88 23.86 14.06 -21.33
N CYS A 89 22.95 13.76 -20.41
CA CYS A 89 21.81 14.61 -20.07
C CYS A 89 22.26 15.59 -18.98
N HIS A 90 22.84 16.71 -19.41
CA HIS A 90 23.33 17.72 -18.48
C HIS A 90 22.29 18.79 -18.16
N ALA A 91 22.29 19.15 -16.86
CA ALA A 91 22.57 20.49 -16.34
C ALA A 91 21.47 21.04 -15.40
N PRO A 92 21.60 22.28 -14.90
CA PRO A 92 21.46 22.63 -13.50
C PRO A 92 20.02 23.00 -13.17
N GLY A 93 19.08 22.06 -13.25
CA GLY A 93 17.66 22.35 -12.94
C GLY A 93 17.47 23.01 -11.57
N CYS A 94 18.38 22.73 -10.65
CA CYS A 94 18.41 23.30 -9.31
C CYS A 94 19.73 24.02 -8.94
N ALA A 95 20.69 24.18 -9.86
CA ALA A 95 22.01 24.71 -9.51
C ALA A 95 22.11 26.25 -9.55
N ARG A 96 21.02 26.95 -9.88
CA ARG A 96 20.91 28.40 -9.73
C ARG A 96 19.72 28.72 -8.82
N ASP A 97 19.93 28.57 -7.51
CA ASP A 97 19.00 28.87 -6.40
C ASP A 97 18.66 30.39 -6.29
N TRP A 98 18.72 31.13 -7.40
CA TRP A 98 18.75 32.59 -7.42
C TRP A 98 17.39 33.28 -7.26
N ARG A 99 16.27 32.57 -7.16
CA ARG A 99 14.98 33.13 -6.73
C ARG A 99 13.90 32.05 -6.69
N GLY A 100 13.66 31.45 -5.53
CA GLY A 100 12.37 30.85 -5.18
C GLY A 100 11.63 30.04 -6.25
N ASP A 101 12.35 29.26 -7.08
CA ASP A 101 11.70 28.48 -8.14
C ASP A 101 10.85 27.40 -7.49
N LYS A 102 9.54 27.50 -7.69
CA LYS A 102 8.55 26.58 -7.14
C LYS A 102 8.43 25.32 -7.97
N THR A 103 9.17 25.19 -9.06
CA THR A 103 9.06 24.08 -10.00
C THR A 103 10.30 23.19 -9.97
N CYS A 104 10.12 21.94 -10.40
CA CYS A 104 11.20 20.98 -10.51
C CYS A 104 11.38 20.58 -11.97
N THR A 105 12.61 20.72 -12.47
CA THR A 105 13.03 20.15 -13.75
C THR A 105 13.59 18.74 -13.52
N ALA A 106 13.07 17.77 -14.25
CA ALA A 106 13.56 16.41 -14.35
C ALA A 106 14.03 16.11 -15.78
N TYR A 107 14.68 14.98 -15.98
CA TYR A 107 15.27 14.59 -17.26
C TYR A 107 14.74 13.23 -17.72
N PRO A 108 13.51 13.16 -18.27
CA PRO A 108 13.02 11.95 -18.91
C PRO A 108 13.94 11.54 -20.07
N TYR A 109 14.14 10.23 -20.19
CA TYR A 109 14.88 9.62 -21.28
C TYR A 109 14.05 8.57 -21.99
N ASN A 110 14.29 8.43 -23.27
CA ASN A 110 13.71 7.39 -24.10
C ASN A 110 14.65 6.17 -24.07
N PRO A 111 14.21 5.02 -23.54
CA PRO A 111 15.06 3.84 -23.38
C PRO A 111 15.40 3.13 -24.69
N VAL A 112 14.72 3.44 -25.79
CA VAL A 112 14.95 2.87 -27.12
C VAL A 112 16.01 3.66 -27.87
N THR A 113 15.93 4.99 -27.81
CA THR A 113 16.82 5.88 -28.58
C THR A 113 17.99 6.43 -27.76
N GLY A 114 17.95 6.31 -26.44
CA GLY A 114 18.92 6.92 -25.53
C GLY A 114 18.82 8.46 -25.42
N VAL A 115 17.88 9.08 -26.14
CA VAL A 115 17.69 10.53 -26.13
C VAL A 115 16.99 10.95 -24.84
N CYS A 116 17.38 12.09 -24.28
CA CYS A 116 16.73 12.71 -23.13
C CYS A 116 16.37 14.17 -23.41
N ALA A 117 15.52 14.74 -22.56
CA ALA A 117 15.19 16.16 -22.58
C ALA A 117 14.83 16.66 -21.19
N ALA A 118 14.93 17.97 -20.97
CA ALA A 118 14.36 18.60 -19.78
C ALA A 118 12.84 18.55 -19.82
N GLY A 119 12.22 18.29 -18.66
CA GLY A 119 10.78 18.27 -18.49
C GLY A 119 10.37 18.61 -17.07
N SER A 120 9.38 19.49 -16.89
CA SER A 120 8.88 19.86 -15.57
C SER A 120 8.08 18.71 -14.95
N LEU A 121 8.21 18.51 -13.63
CA LEU A 121 7.34 17.60 -12.91
C LEU A 121 5.92 18.16 -12.82
N VAL A 122 4.93 17.29 -13.05
CA VAL A 122 3.50 17.60 -12.97
C VAL A 122 2.76 16.54 -12.17
N HIS A 123 1.63 16.94 -11.59
CA HIS A 123 0.67 15.99 -11.07
C HIS A 123 -0.15 15.39 -12.22
N THR A 124 -0.26 14.07 -12.22
CA THR A 124 -1.03 13.33 -13.21
C THR A 124 -1.87 12.25 -12.54
N ARG A 125 -2.68 11.55 -13.34
CA ARG A 125 -3.52 10.45 -12.91
C ARG A 125 -3.26 9.24 -13.81
N PHE A 126 -3.13 8.08 -13.18
CA PHE A 126 -3.10 6.79 -13.83
C PHE A 126 -4.47 6.14 -13.64
N VAL A 127 -5.19 5.94 -14.74
CA VAL A 127 -6.52 5.33 -14.79
C VAL A 127 -6.32 3.83 -15.01
N ALA A 128 -6.74 3.02 -14.05
CA ALA A 128 -6.62 1.58 -14.12
C ALA A 128 -7.79 0.91 -13.40
N ASN A 129 -7.81 -0.42 -13.39
CA ASN A 129 -8.80 -1.16 -12.63
C ASN A 129 -8.18 -1.62 -11.32
N THR A 130 -9.00 -1.81 -10.29
CA THR A 130 -8.65 -2.59 -9.13
C THR A 130 -8.88 -4.07 -9.40
N THR A 131 -8.29 -4.98 -8.62
CA THR A 131 -8.48 -6.42 -8.77
C THR A 131 -8.63 -7.16 -7.44
N ASP A 132 -9.46 -8.20 -7.39
CA ASP A 132 -9.54 -9.16 -6.29
C ASP A 132 -8.41 -10.22 -6.33
N GLY A 133 -7.49 -10.11 -7.29
CA GLY A 133 -6.41 -11.06 -7.56
C GLY A 133 -6.73 -12.07 -8.67
N ARG A 134 -7.96 -12.06 -9.20
CA ARG A 134 -8.40 -12.88 -10.34
C ARG A 134 -9.06 -12.06 -11.44
N ASN A 135 -9.93 -11.12 -11.09
CA ASN A 135 -10.71 -10.33 -12.01
C ASN A 135 -10.54 -8.82 -11.74
N PRO A 136 -10.74 -7.96 -12.74
CA PRO A 136 -10.94 -6.53 -12.53
C PRO A 136 -12.24 -6.29 -11.74
N VAL A 137 -12.22 -5.38 -10.76
CA VAL A 137 -13.38 -5.10 -9.90
C VAL A 137 -13.96 -3.71 -10.16
N SER A 138 -13.17 -2.65 -10.06
CA SER A 138 -13.65 -1.28 -10.27
C SER A 138 -12.56 -0.35 -10.80
N GLN A 139 -12.93 0.66 -11.59
CA GLN A 139 -11.96 1.64 -12.09
C GLN A 139 -11.47 2.56 -10.96
N VAL A 140 -10.18 2.91 -10.97
CA VAL A 140 -9.53 3.77 -9.98
C VAL A 140 -8.61 4.79 -10.66
N ASN A 141 -8.56 5.99 -10.08
CA ASN A 141 -7.64 7.05 -10.47
C ASN A 141 -6.50 7.15 -9.45
N VAL A 142 -5.32 6.67 -9.81
CA VAL A 142 -4.12 6.73 -8.98
C VAL A 142 -3.41 8.06 -9.23
N ARG A 143 -3.28 8.91 -8.20
CA ARG A 143 -2.51 10.15 -8.32
C ARG A 143 -1.02 9.81 -8.44
N ALA A 144 -0.35 10.42 -9.40
CA ALA A 144 1.07 10.26 -9.63
C ALA A 144 1.72 11.61 -9.96
N VAL A 145 3.05 11.61 -10.00
CA VAL A 145 3.93 12.65 -10.46
C VAL A 145 4.66 12.11 -11.69
N ALA A 146 4.63 12.86 -12.79
CA ALA A 146 5.33 12.49 -14.01
C ALA A 146 6.13 13.69 -14.53
N ALA A 147 7.17 13.44 -15.33
CA ALA A 147 7.84 14.49 -16.07
C ALA A 147 7.10 14.78 -17.39
N CYS A 148 6.81 16.05 -17.67
CA CYS A 148 6.29 16.48 -18.97
C CYS A 148 7.40 16.47 -20.02
N ALA A 149 7.30 15.56 -20.97
CA ALA A 149 8.32 15.35 -21.98
C ALA A 149 7.93 16.00 -23.33
N PRO A 150 8.88 16.58 -24.08
CA PRO A 150 8.62 17.04 -25.44
C PRO A 150 8.35 15.86 -26.39
N ARG A 151 7.48 16.08 -27.39
CA ARG A 151 7.09 15.06 -28.38
C ARG A 151 8.26 14.37 -29.11
N LYS A 152 9.42 15.02 -29.22
CA LYS A 152 10.64 14.42 -29.79
C LYS A 152 11.09 13.14 -29.07
N LEU A 153 10.76 13.01 -27.78
CA LEU A 153 11.07 11.80 -27.01
C LEU A 153 10.17 10.62 -27.34
N LEU A 154 9.12 10.79 -28.15
CA LEU A 154 8.26 9.67 -28.60
C LEU A 154 8.83 8.89 -29.77
N ALA A 155 9.96 9.33 -30.35
CA ALA A 155 10.60 8.62 -31.45
C ALA A 155 10.87 7.14 -31.07
N SER A 156 10.53 6.23 -31.98
CA SER A 156 10.69 4.78 -31.81
C SER A 156 9.86 4.14 -30.68
N LEU A 157 8.92 4.86 -30.07
CA LEU A 157 7.91 4.26 -29.19
C LEU A 157 6.69 3.77 -29.98
N PRO A 158 5.88 2.85 -29.44
CA PRO A 158 4.69 2.34 -30.11
C PRO A 158 3.69 3.46 -30.45
N GLY A 159 2.97 3.28 -31.57
CA GLY A 159 1.86 4.18 -31.94
C GLY A 159 0.83 4.30 -30.81
N GLY A 160 0.40 5.53 -30.53
CA GLY A 160 -0.52 5.82 -29.41
C GLY A 160 0.13 5.91 -28.03
N SER A 161 1.44 5.65 -27.92
CA SER A 161 2.17 5.89 -26.67
C SER A 161 2.52 7.36 -26.50
N THR A 162 2.29 7.91 -25.31
CA THR A 162 2.64 9.29 -24.96
C THR A 162 3.85 9.39 -24.05
N GLY A 163 4.43 8.27 -23.65
CA GLY A 163 5.70 8.24 -22.92
C GLY A 163 6.02 6.89 -22.32
N VAL A 164 6.66 6.90 -21.15
CA VAL A 164 7.21 5.70 -20.49
C VAL A 164 6.80 5.68 -19.01
N ALA A 165 6.38 4.51 -18.56
CA ALA A 165 6.20 4.16 -17.16
C ALA A 165 7.45 3.41 -16.67
N GLY A 166 8.35 4.13 -16.02
CA GLY A 166 9.50 3.53 -15.35
C GLY A 166 9.07 2.67 -14.16
N LEU A 167 9.63 1.47 -14.04
CA LEU A 167 9.34 0.48 -12.99
C LEU A 167 10.57 0.13 -12.13
N ALA A 168 11.67 0.87 -12.25
CA ALA A 168 12.88 0.64 -11.46
C ALA A 168 12.63 0.84 -9.96
N GLY A 169 13.58 0.40 -9.13
CA GLY A 169 13.60 0.65 -7.68
C GLY A 169 13.89 2.11 -7.30
N SER A 170 13.18 3.08 -7.88
CA SER A 170 13.32 4.51 -7.61
C SER A 170 12.04 5.08 -6.99
N GLY A 171 12.17 6.14 -6.18
CA GLY A 171 11.03 6.75 -5.47
C GLY A 171 9.99 7.47 -6.36
N LEU A 172 10.24 7.60 -7.68
CA LEU A 172 9.30 8.14 -8.66
C LEU A 172 9.01 7.20 -9.85
N ALA A 173 9.46 5.95 -9.79
CA ALA A 173 8.93 4.91 -10.66
C ALA A 173 7.45 4.64 -10.35
N LEU A 174 6.67 4.19 -11.33
CA LEU A 174 5.22 3.97 -11.19
C LEU A 174 4.84 3.12 -9.97
N PRO A 175 5.56 2.03 -9.61
CA PRO A 175 5.24 1.24 -8.43
C PRO A 175 5.42 2.04 -7.13
N ALA A 176 6.49 2.84 -7.02
CA ALA A 176 6.80 3.62 -5.82
C ALA A 176 5.78 4.74 -5.56
N GLN A 177 5.20 5.28 -6.64
CA GLN A 177 4.16 6.31 -6.57
C GLN A 177 2.81 5.76 -6.12
N SER A 178 2.67 4.43 -6.10
CA SER A 178 1.55 3.71 -5.49
C SER A 178 1.83 3.22 -4.06
N MET A 179 2.94 3.67 -3.43
CA MET A 179 3.22 3.37 -2.02
C MET A 179 2.36 4.19 -1.07
N ASP A 180 2.02 3.56 0.04
CA ASP A 180 1.23 4.15 1.11
C ASP A 180 2.14 4.81 2.13
N TYR A 181 1.98 6.11 2.36
CA TYR A 181 2.79 6.86 3.30
C TYR A 181 1.99 7.22 4.55
N THR A 182 2.63 7.12 5.71
CA THR A 182 2.14 7.62 6.98
C THR A 182 3.25 8.41 7.69
N PRO A 183 2.94 9.46 8.47
CA PRO A 183 3.96 10.20 9.21
C PRO A 183 4.68 9.32 10.25
N LEU A 184 6.00 9.45 10.31
CA LEU A 184 6.80 8.96 11.43
C LEU A 184 6.69 9.97 12.58
N VAL A 185 6.41 9.46 13.77
CA VAL A 185 6.24 10.23 15.00
C VAL A 185 7.46 10.02 15.87
N ALA A 186 8.15 11.11 16.22
CA ALA A 186 9.20 11.06 17.23
C ALA A 186 8.58 11.05 18.63
N LYS A 187 9.09 10.20 19.53
CA LYS A 187 8.74 10.21 20.95
C LYS A 187 9.93 10.62 21.80
N GLN A 188 9.70 11.50 22.77
CA GLN A 188 10.73 11.93 23.70
C GLN A 188 11.32 10.73 24.44
N GLY A 189 12.64 10.64 24.50
CA GLY A 189 13.35 9.55 25.17
C GLY A 189 13.32 8.19 24.45
N SER A 190 12.83 8.13 23.20
CA SER A 190 12.85 6.90 22.41
C SER A 190 13.38 7.14 21.00
N PRO A 191 14.40 6.39 20.55
CA PRO A 191 14.87 6.43 19.17
C PRO A 191 14.03 5.55 18.22
N ALA A 192 12.99 4.87 18.72
CA ALA A 192 12.22 3.93 17.92
C ALA A 192 11.31 4.63 16.88
N HIS A 193 10.91 3.88 15.87
CA HIS A 193 9.99 4.37 14.83
C HIS A 193 8.54 4.18 15.27
N TYR A 194 7.81 5.28 15.37
CA TYR A 194 6.39 5.27 15.68
C TYR A 194 5.56 5.80 14.52
N ILE A 195 4.36 5.28 14.37
CA ILE A 195 3.31 5.76 13.47
C ILE A 195 2.01 5.92 14.24
N SER A 196 1.04 6.56 13.61
CA SER A 196 -0.30 6.77 14.17
C SER A 196 -1.33 5.92 13.44
N VAL A 197 -2.22 5.29 14.21
CA VAL A 197 -3.35 4.51 13.72
C VAL A 197 -4.62 5.12 14.27
N LYS A 198 -5.63 5.35 13.42
CA LYS A 198 -6.94 5.90 13.79
C LYS A 198 -7.95 4.84 14.21
N SER A 199 -7.83 3.64 13.66
CA SER A 199 -8.67 2.52 14.05
C SER A 199 -8.08 1.19 13.63
N ILE A 200 -8.54 0.15 14.33
CA ILE A 200 -8.31 -1.24 13.97
C ILE A 200 -9.64 -1.79 13.48
N SER A 201 -9.61 -2.54 12.38
CA SER A 201 -10.77 -3.30 11.89
C SER A 201 -10.38 -4.74 11.59
N MET A 202 -11.38 -5.61 11.66
CA MET A 202 -11.30 -7.00 11.24
C MET A 202 -12.25 -7.17 10.07
N ASP A 203 -11.67 -7.47 8.92
CA ASP A 203 -12.28 -7.24 7.61
C ASP A 203 -12.82 -5.79 7.54
N ASN A 204 -14.15 -5.63 7.46
CA ASN A 204 -14.81 -4.33 7.39
C ASN A 204 -15.43 -3.89 8.74
N THR A 205 -15.28 -4.67 9.81
CA THR A 205 -15.88 -4.36 11.12
C THR A 205 -14.86 -3.71 12.05
N ARG A 206 -15.19 -2.50 12.52
CA ARG A 206 -14.32 -1.76 13.44
C ARG A 206 -14.25 -2.44 14.81
N VAL A 207 -13.05 -2.59 15.35
CA VAL A 207 -12.83 -3.06 16.72
C VAL A 207 -13.19 -1.92 17.69
N PRO A 208 -13.99 -2.17 18.75
CA PRO A 208 -14.43 -1.14 19.69
C PRO A 208 -13.30 -0.74 20.65
N VAL A 209 -12.31 0.00 20.13
CA VAL A 209 -11.17 0.54 20.89
C VAL A 209 -11.40 2.04 21.09
N SER A 210 -11.16 2.55 22.30
CA SER A 210 -11.30 3.98 22.56
C SER A 210 -10.30 4.80 21.73
N GLU A 211 -10.69 5.98 21.25
CA GLU A 211 -9.78 6.86 20.50
C GLU A 211 -8.55 7.27 21.34
N ARG A 212 -8.72 7.38 22.67
CA ARG A 212 -7.63 7.64 23.61
C ARG A 212 -6.58 6.51 23.64
N ALA A 213 -7.00 5.27 23.40
CA ALA A 213 -6.08 4.14 23.38
C ALA A 213 -5.16 4.18 22.15
N LEU A 214 -5.67 4.62 21.00
CA LEU A 214 -4.93 4.78 19.74
C LEU A 214 -4.40 6.21 19.55
N ALA A 215 -3.64 6.68 20.53
CA ALA A 215 -3.05 8.01 20.50
C ALA A 215 -2.01 8.19 19.37
N THR A 216 -1.68 9.44 19.06
CA THR A 216 -0.62 9.80 18.10
C THR A 216 0.72 9.15 18.49
N GLY A 217 1.40 8.49 17.55
CA GLY A 217 2.59 7.70 17.83
C GLY A 217 2.33 6.49 18.74
N GLY A 218 1.09 6.00 18.77
CA GLY A 218 0.66 4.86 19.57
C GLY A 218 1.11 3.51 19.01
N VAL A 219 1.63 3.46 17.79
CA VAL A 219 2.09 2.22 17.15
C VAL A 219 3.60 2.28 16.94
N MET A 220 4.32 1.28 17.42
CA MET A 220 5.78 1.14 17.27
C MET A 220 6.09 0.01 16.30
N LEU A 221 7.11 0.18 15.45
CA LEU A 221 7.64 -0.92 14.62
C LEU A 221 8.83 -1.56 15.33
N SER A 222 8.90 -2.89 15.34
CA SER A 222 9.97 -3.63 16.02
C SER A 222 10.30 -4.94 15.34
N THR A 223 11.58 -5.17 15.07
CA THR A 223 12.13 -6.48 14.67
C THR A 223 12.61 -7.31 15.85
N ARG A 224 12.52 -6.78 17.08
CA ARG A 224 12.92 -7.50 18.31
C ARG A 224 11.87 -8.50 18.80
N VAL A 225 10.65 -8.39 18.28
CA VAL A 225 9.54 -9.28 18.60
C VAL A 225 9.03 -9.90 17.30
N PRO A 226 8.88 -11.23 17.23
CA PRO A 226 8.42 -11.90 16.01
C PRO A 226 6.94 -11.63 15.71
N TYR A 227 6.14 -11.32 16.74
CA TYR A 227 4.69 -11.14 16.64
C TYR A 227 4.26 -9.80 17.22
N ALA A 228 3.05 -9.38 16.89
CA ALA A 228 2.53 -8.11 17.36
C ALA A 228 2.23 -8.17 18.87
N LEU A 229 2.59 -7.11 19.59
CA LEU A 229 2.24 -6.96 21.01
C LEU A 229 1.18 -5.86 21.16
N LEU A 230 0.09 -6.13 21.86
CA LEU A 230 -0.99 -5.18 22.10
C LEU A 230 -1.10 -4.86 23.59
N ARG A 231 -1.28 -3.58 23.91
CA ARG A 231 -1.62 -3.14 25.27
C ARG A 231 -3.00 -3.67 25.63
N ARG A 232 -3.22 -4.04 26.90
CA ARG A 232 -4.42 -4.74 27.38
C ARG A 232 -5.76 -4.09 26.95
N ASP A 233 -5.85 -2.76 26.98
CA ASP A 233 -7.04 -1.98 26.56
C ASP A 233 -7.34 -2.06 25.04
N VAL A 234 -6.36 -2.50 24.25
CA VAL A 234 -6.53 -2.79 22.81
C VAL A 234 -6.66 -4.29 22.57
N TYR A 235 -5.87 -5.10 23.28
CA TYR A 235 -5.81 -6.56 23.10
C TYR A 235 -7.13 -7.25 23.36
N ARG A 236 -7.83 -6.91 24.45
CA ARG A 236 -9.09 -7.56 24.84
C ARG A 236 -10.22 -7.35 23.82
N PRO A 237 -10.59 -6.11 23.43
CA PRO A 237 -11.59 -5.91 22.38
C PRO A 237 -11.13 -6.46 21.03
N PHE A 238 -9.81 -6.52 20.78
CA PHE A 238 -9.25 -7.12 19.57
C PHE A 238 -9.51 -8.63 19.51
N VAL A 239 -9.14 -9.41 20.53
CA VAL A 239 -9.37 -10.87 20.51
C VAL A 239 -10.86 -11.21 20.45
N ASP A 240 -11.71 -10.48 21.16
CA ASP A 240 -13.17 -10.67 21.13
C ASP A 240 -13.73 -10.45 19.72
N ALA A 241 -13.28 -9.38 19.06
CA ALA A 241 -13.66 -9.09 17.68
C ALA A 241 -13.15 -10.18 16.72
N PHE A 242 -11.97 -10.75 16.95
CA PHE A 242 -11.37 -11.77 16.08
C PHE A 242 -12.16 -13.06 16.15
N VAL A 243 -12.44 -13.54 17.37
CA VAL A 243 -13.24 -14.75 17.61
C VAL A 243 -14.63 -14.58 16.99
N LYS A 244 -15.27 -13.43 17.20
CA LYS A 244 -16.59 -13.13 16.62
C LYS A 244 -16.55 -13.14 15.09
N ALA A 245 -15.57 -12.49 14.48
CA ALA A 245 -15.44 -12.41 13.04
C ALA A 245 -15.12 -13.78 12.42
N LEU A 246 -14.24 -14.56 13.05
CA LEU A 246 -13.88 -15.91 12.58
C LEU A 246 -15.07 -16.86 12.66
N ALA A 247 -15.85 -16.82 13.74
CA ALA A 247 -17.08 -17.62 13.85
C ALA A 247 -18.13 -17.25 12.78
N ALA A 248 -18.21 -15.97 12.41
CA ALA A 248 -19.12 -15.49 11.37
C ALA A 248 -18.67 -15.81 9.93
N GLN A 249 -17.39 -16.14 9.72
CA GLN A 249 -16.85 -16.52 8.41
C GLN A 249 -17.23 -17.93 7.96
N ALA A 250 -17.77 -18.77 8.86
CA ALA A 250 -18.23 -20.11 8.51
C ALA A 250 -19.35 -20.03 7.46
N ALA A 251 -19.02 -20.33 6.20
CA ALA A 251 -20.00 -20.52 5.15
C ALA A 251 -20.90 -21.72 5.50
N PRO A 252 -22.17 -21.76 5.07
CA PRO A 252 -23.00 -22.96 5.21
C PRO A 252 -22.28 -24.17 4.61
N GLY A 253 -21.88 -25.13 5.45
CA GLY A 253 -21.15 -26.35 5.06
C GLY A 253 -19.62 -26.25 5.02
N GLY A 254 -19.01 -25.12 5.40
CA GLY A 254 -17.56 -24.99 5.56
C GLY A 254 -17.06 -25.52 6.93
N PRO A 255 -15.77 -25.88 7.05
CA PRO A 255 -15.18 -26.24 8.34
C PRO A 255 -15.24 -25.05 9.29
N VAL A 256 -15.73 -25.30 10.50
CA VAL A 256 -15.74 -24.31 11.59
C VAL A 256 -14.39 -24.36 12.28
N ALA A 257 -13.74 -23.21 12.44
CA ALA A 257 -12.46 -23.12 13.13
C ALA A 257 -12.57 -23.70 14.55
N ARG A 258 -11.80 -24.74 14.84
CA ARG A 258 -11.80 -25.44 16.12
C ARG A 258 -10.68 -24.90 16.99
N ALA A 259 -11.04 -24.22 18.08
CA ALA A 259 -10.07 -23.80 19.09
C ALA A 259 -9.39 -25.02 19.73
N VAL A 260 -8.08 -24.92 19.98
CA VAL A 260 -7.29 -25.91 20.70
C VAL A 260 -6.64 -25.28 21.91
N ARG A 261 -5.89 -26.09 22.68
CA ARG A 261 -5.17 -25.59 23.86
C ARG A 261 -4.22 -24.46 23.44
N PRO A 262 -4.21 -23.32 24.14
CA PRO A 262 -3.28 -22.24 23.85
C PRO A 262 -1.82 -22.69 24.04
N VAL A 263 -0.97 -22.30 23.09
CA VAL A 263 0.48 -22.54 23.13
C VAL A 263 1.16 -21.22 23.47
N ALA A 264 1.94 -21.17 24.55
CA ALA A 264 2.59 -19.94 24.94
C ALA A 264 3.53 -19.41 23.83
N PRO A 265 3.56 -18.09 23.54
CA PRO A 265 2.93 -17.00 24.30
C PRO A 265 1.49 -16.64 23.86
N PHE A 266 0.86 -17.44 23.00
CA PHE A 266 -0.43 -17.14 22.37
C PHE A 266 -1.63 -17.55 23.23
N GLU A 267 -2.72 -16.80 23.11
CA GLU A 267 -3.99 -17.10 23.81
C GLU A 267 -5.01 -17.78 22.91
N LEU A 268 -5.01 -17.46 21.61
CA LEU A 268 -5.93 -18.04 20.63
C LEU A 268 -5.17 -18.93 19.66
N CYS A 269 -5.41 -20.23 19.76
CA CYS A 269 -4.86 -21.26 18.89
C CYS A 269 -5.98 -22.15 18.35
N TYR A 270 -5.82 -22.61 17.13
CA TYR A 270 -6.79 -23.41 16.40
C TYR A 270 -6.12 -24.61 15.76
N ASP A 271 -6.92 -25.65 15.52
CA ASP A 271 -6.50 -26.75 14.67
C ASP A 271 -6.37 -26.26 13.24
N ALA A 272 -5.15 -26.32 12.70
CA ALA A 272 -4.81 -25.88 11.35
C ALA A 272 -5.65 -26.58 10.27
N GLN A 273 -6.07 -27.84 10.48
CA GLN A 273 -6.91 -28.59 9.53
C GLN A 273 -8.32 -28.02 9.41
N THR A 274 -8.76 -27.26 10.42
CA THR A 274 -10.09 -26.62 10.45
C THR A 274 -10.07 -25.20 9.89
N LEU A 275 -8.89 -24.67 9.59
CA LEU A 275 -8.72 -23.38 8.95
C LEU A 275 -8.58 -23.57 7.44
N GLY A 276 -9.44 -22.92 6.67
CA GLY A 276 -9.28 -22.88 5.21
C GLY A 276 -7.94 -22.25 4.82
N ASN A 277 -7.43 -22.54 3.63
CA ASN A 277 -6.21 -21.93 3.11
C ASN A 277 -6.50 -21.13 1.83
N THR A 278 -5.82 -19.99 1.70
CA THR A 278 -5.93 -19.09 0.56
C THR A 278 -4.54 -18.70 0.06
N ARG A 279 -4.48 -17.97 -1.06
CA ARG A 279 -3.24 -17.35 -1.54
C ARG A 279 -2.65 -16.33 -0.57
N PHE A 280 -3.42 -15.91 0.43
CA PHE A 280 -3.02 -14.97 1.48
C PHE A 280 -2.87 -15.66 2.85
N GLY A 281 -2.66 -16.99 2.86
CA GLY A 281 -2.51 -17.82 4.06
C GLY A 281 -3.84 -18.32 4.58
N TYR A 282 -3.89 -18.63 5.88
CA TYR A 282 -5.10 -19.09 6.55
C TYR A 282 -6.29 -18.16 6.29
N TRP A 283 -7.45 -18.75 6.00
CA TRP A 283 -8.72 -18.05 5.80
C TRP A 283 -9.28 -17.64 7.16
N VAL A 284 -8.80 -16.49 7.63
CA VAL A 284 -9.19 -15.87 8.89
C VAL A 284 -9.52 -14.39 8.65
N PRO A 285 -10.17 -13.69 9.61
CA PRO A 285 -10.42 -12.25 9.50
C PRO A 285 -9.14 -11.46 9.28
N SER A 286 -9.13 -10.62 8.25
CA SER A 286 -7.97 -9.80 7.94
C SER A 286 -7.93 -8.61 8.89
N VAL A 287 -6.81 -8.42 9.59
CA VAL A 287 -6.63 -7.29 10.50
C VAL A 287 -6.17 -6.08 9.69
N THR A 288 -6.81 -4.93 9.85
CA THR A 288 -6.41 -3.69 9.17
C THR A 288 -6.17 -2.56 10.18
N LEU A 289 -4.98 -1.96 10.11
CA LEU A 289 -4.65 -0.73 10.83
C LEU A 289 -4.89 0.46 9.90
N ALA A 290 -5.87 1.31 10.21
CA ALA A 290 -6.10 2.55 9.47
C ALA A 290 -5.06 3.60 9.88
N LEU A 291 -4.09 3.87 9.01
CA LEU A 291 -2.97 4.77 9.27
C LEU A 291 -3.38 6.24 9.08
N ASP A 292 -2.68 7.15 9.77
CA ASP A 292 -2.72 8.57 9.44
C ASP A 292 -2.24 8.80 8.00
N GLY A 293 -3.00 9.57 7.22
CA GLY A 293 -2.84 9.69 5.76
C GLY A 293 -3.91 8.94 4.95
N GLY A 294 -4.85 8.28 5.63
CA GLY A 294 -6.07 7.74 5.02
C GLY A 294 -5.86 6.43 4.25
N ARG A 295 -4.82 5.65 4.59
CA ARG A 295 -4.51 4.35 3.97
C ARG A 295 -4.34 3.26 5.04
N GLY A 296 -4.49 2.00 4.69
CA GLY A 296 -4.61 0.90 5.65
C GLY A 296 -3.49 -0.13 5.53
N TRP A 297 -2.85 -0.51 6.64
CA TRP A 297 -1.96 -1.66 6.70
C TRP A 297 -2.79 -2.92 6.94
N ARG A 298 -3.01 -3.69 5.87
CA ARG A 298 -3.77 -4.94 5.91
C ARG A 298 -2.85 -6.12 6.20
N MET A 299 -3.27 -6.96 7.14
CA MET A 299 -2.59 -8.17 7.63
C MET A 299 -3.54 -9.35 7.41
N PRO A 300 -3.43 -10.08 6.28
CA PRO A 300 -4.14 -11.34 6.05
C PRO A 300 -3.51 -12.50 6.84
N GLY A 301 -4.00 -13.73 6.63
CA GLY A 301 -3.55 -14.94 7.34
C GLY A 301 -2.04 -15.12 7.42
N VAL A 302 -1.30 -14.84 6.35
CA VAL A 302 0.19 -14.90 6.33
C VAL A 302 0.86 -13.95 7.31
N ASN A 303 0.20 -12.88 7.75
CA ASN A 303 0.72 -11.89 8.69
C ASN A 303 0.04 -11.93 10.07
N SER A 304 -1.07 -12.66 10.19
CA SER A 304 -1.89 -12.73 11.41
C SER A 304 -1.90 -14.08 12.10
N MET A 305 -1.49 -15.16 11.42
CA MET A 305 -1.47 -16.52 11.97
C MET A 305 -0.06 -17.11 11.86
N VAL A 306 0.32 -17.94 12.83
CA VAL A 306 1.61 -18.64 12.84
C VAL A 306 1.42 -20.10 13.23
N ASP A 307 2.08 -21.00 12.50
CA ASP A 307 2.18 -22.41 12.88
C ASP A 307 3.20 -22.54 14.03
N VAL A 308 2.76 -23.08 15.17
CA VAL A 308 3.58 -23.15 16.39
C VAL A 308 4.05 -24.56 16.70
N GLU A 309 3.27 -25.56 16.31
CA GLU A 309 3.57 -26.99 16.38
C GLU A 309 2.73 -27.70 15.31
N PRO A 310 3.05 -28.95 14.94
CA PRO A 310 2.32 -29.67 13.90
C PRO A 310 0.81 -29.72 14.18
N GLY A 311 0.01 -29.16 13.28
CA GLY A 311 -1.45 -29.13 13.39
C GLY A 311 -2.03 -27.96 14.21
N THR A 312 -1.21 -27.11 14.82
CA THR A 312 -1.67 -25.97 15.62
C THR A 312 -1.21 -24.64 15.02
N ALA A 313 -2.17 -23.79 14.68
CA ALA A 313 -1.94 -22.41 14.23
C ALA A 313 -2.51 -21.41 15.25
N CYS A 314 -1.72 -20.41 15.64
CA CYS A 314 -2.11 -19.42 16.63
C CYS A 314 -2.18 -18.00 16.06
N LEU A 315 -3.05 -17.17 16.63
CA LEU A 315 -3.16 -15.75 16.32
C LEU A 315 -1.89 -15.03 16.77
N ALA A 316 -1.18 -14.40 15.84
CA ALA A 316 0.11 -13.74 16.03
C ALA A 316 0.01 -12.33 16.64
N PHE A 317 -0.91 -12.16 17.60
CA PHE A 317 -1.10 -10.96 18.40
C PHE A 317 -1.11 -11.38 19.87
N VAL A 318 -0.24 -10.78 20.69
CA VAL A 318 0.00 -11.19 22.07
C VAL A 318 -0.19 -10.00 23.02
N GLU A 319 -0.74 -10.25 24.21
CA GLU A 319 -0.91 -9.21 25.23
C GLU A 319 0.42 -8.78 25.86
N MET A 320 0.61 -7.48 26.05
CA MET A 320 1.71 -6.93 26.84
C MET A 320 1.50 -7.22 28.34
N LYS A 321 2.30 -8.13 28.92
CA LYS A 321 2.18 -8.50 30.34
C LYS A 321 2.69 -7.46 31.34
N ALA A 322 3.66 -6.62 30.95
CA ALA A 322 4.34 -5.67 31.83
C ALA A 322 3.78 -4.23 31.77
N VAL A 323 2.64 -4.01 31.10
CA VAL A 323 2.08 -2.68 30.84
C VAL A 323 0.64 -2.62 31.33
N LYS A 324 0.30 -1.59 32.12
CA LYS A 324 -1.08 -1.36 32.57
C LYS A 324 -1.98 -0.98 31.39
N ALA A 325 -3.23 -1.43 31.43
CA ALA A 325 -4.25 -1.00 30.46
C ALA A 325 -4.36 0.53 30.45
N GLY A 326 -4.35 1.13 29.27
CA GLY A 326 -4.46 2.58 29.11
C GLY A 326 -3.21 3.40 29.46
N ASP A 327 -2.07 2.77 29.77
CA ASP A 327 -0.82 3.51 30.01
C ASP A 327 -0.31 4.13 28.69
N GLY A 328 -0.56 5.43 28.51
CA GLY A 328 -0.22 6.20 27.32
C GLY A 328 1.28 6.37 27.07
N ARG A 329 2.14 6.03 28.04
CA ARG A 329 3.61 6.03 27.85
C ARG A 329 4.06 4.85 27.00
N ALA A 330 3.38 3.72 27.13
CA ALA A 330 3.62 2.54 26.32
C ALA A 330 2.90 2.65 24.97
N PRO A 331 3.45 2.05 23.90
CA PRO A 331 2.70 1.90 22.65
C PRO A 331 1.45 1.06 22.87
N ALA A 332 0.38 1.41 22.17
CA ALA A 332 -0.84 0.64 22.11
C ALA A 332 -0.65 -0.66 21.29
N VAL A 333 0.16 -0.58 20.23
CA VAL A 333 0.53 -1.70 19.35
C VAL A 333 2.04 -1.65 19.09
N ILE A 334 2.71 -2.78 19.20
CA ILE A 334 4.04 -3.01 18.63
C ILE A 334 3.85 -3.97 17.45
N VAL A 335 4.16 -3.52 16.24
CA VAL A 335 4.13 -4.35 15.03
C VAL A 335 5.43 -5.16 14.98
N GLY A 336 5.30 -6.49 14.96
CA GLY A 336 6.42 -7.43 14.98
C GLY A 336 6.90 -7.83 13.59
N GLY A 337 7.90 -8.72 13.56
CA GLY A 337 8.53 -9.23 12.33
C GLY A 337 7.51 -9.82 11.33
N LEU A 338 6.68 -10.75 11.78
CA LEU A 338 5.70 -11.45 10.92
C LEU A 338 4.73 -10.47 10.24
N GLN A 339 4.35 -9.39 10.92
CA GLN A 339 3.45 -8.39 10.34
C GLN A 339 4.12 -7.50 9.28
N MET A 340 5.46 -7.45 9.27
CA MET A 340 6.27 -6.71 8.31
C MET A 340 6.79 -7.58 7.16
N GLU A 341 6.63 -8.90 7.23
CA GLU A 341 7.05 -9.81 6.17
C GLU A 341 6.26 -9.59 4.87
N ASN A 342 6.97 -9.68 3.74
CA ASN A 342 6.43 -9.47 2.39
C ASN A 342 5.79 -8.08 2.20
N ILE A 343 6.33 -7.09 2.92
CA ILE A 343 6.00 -5.67 2.79
C ILE A 343 7.29 -4.91 2.53
N VAL A 344 7.28 -4.06 1.51
CA VAL A 344 8.34 -3.08 1.32
C VAL A 344 8.07 -1.91 2.26
N LEU A 345 9.02 -1.65 3.16
CA LEU A 345 8.99 -0.55 4.11
C LEU A 345 10.10 0.46 3.76
N GLU A 346 9.73 1.72 3.53
CA GLU A 346 10.66 2.81 3.26
C GLU A 346 10.67 3.77 4.46
N PHE A 347 11.74 3.74 5.26
CA PHE A 347 11.91 4.66 6.39
C PHE A 347 12.60 5.95 5.91
N ASP A 348 11.81 6.98 5.66
CA ASP A 348 12.31 8.29 5.21
C ASP A 348 12.40 9.25 6.40
N MET A 349 13.58 9.28 7.03
CA MET A 349 13.83 10.07 8.24
C MET A 349 13.92 11.58 7.98
N GLU A 350 14.32 11.97 6.77
CA GLU A 350 14.38 13.38 6.39
C GLU A 350 12.97 13.98 6.26
N LYS A 351 12.05 13.23 5.65
CA LYS A 351 10.65 13.64 5.47
C LYS A 351 9.75 13.21 6.61
N LYS A 352 10.30 12.48 7.58
CA LYS A 352 9.58 11.97 8.75
C LYS A 352 8.34 11.18 8.32
N ARG A 353 8.51 10.21 7.43
CA ARG A 353 7.42 9.35 6.93
C ARG A 353 7.87 7.91 6.69
N LEU A 354 6.94 6.99 6.83
CA LEU A 354 7.10 5.58 6.48
C LEU A 354 6.30 5.28 5.23
N GLY A 355 6.97 4.81 4.18
CA GLY A 355 6.36 4.21 3.00
C GLY A 355 6.07 2.73 3.24
N LEU A 356 4.92 2.25 2.79
CA LEU A 356 4.45 0.89 2.96
C LEU A 356 3.86 0.38 1.65
N ARG A 357 4.29 -0.82 1.23
CA ARG A 357 3.72 -1.52 0.10
C ARG A 357 3.69 -3.02 0.34
N THR A 358 2.49 -3.56 0.48
CA THR A 358 2.29 -5.02 0.50
C THR A 358 2.64 -5.60 -0.86
N MET A 359 3.48 -6.63 -0.86
CA MET A 359 3.84 -7.36 -2.08
C MET A 359 2.62 -8.16 -2.59
N PRO A 360 2.47 -8.33 -3.92
CA PRO A 360 1.51 -9.29 -4.46
C PRO A 360 1.79 -10.70 -3.94
N TYR A 361 0.75 -11.52 -3.76
CA TYR A 361 0.87 -12.86 -3.13
C TYR A 361 1.86 -13.82 -3.81
N TYR A 362 2.19 -13.59 -5.09
CA TYR A 362 3.14 -14.40 -5.87
C TYR A 362 4.59 -13.89 -5.80
N MET A 363 4.84 -12.78 -5.10
CA MET A 363 6.18 -12.26 -4.85
C MET A 363 6.46 -12.21 -3.34
N GLN A 364 7.62 -12.70 -2.94
CA GLN A 364 8.11 -12.65 -1.56
C GLN A 364 9.41 -11.85 -1.50
N CYS A 365 9.76 -11.33 -0.32
CA CYS A 365 11.04 -10.66 -0.11
C CYS A 365 12.24 -11.59 -0.39
N SER A 366 12.06 -12.90 -0.26
CA SER A 366 13.07 -13.92 -0.57
C SER A 366 13.31 -14.12 -2.07
N HIS A 367 12.39 -13.67 -2.94
CA HIS A 367 12.50 -13.84 -4.39
C HIS A 367 13.45 -12.81 -5.04
N PHE A 368 13.94 -11.82 -4.29
CA PHE A 368 14.90 -10.85 -4.82
C PHE A 368 16.27 -11.49 -5.02
N ASN A 369 16.84 -11.32 -6.21
CA ASN A 369 18.21 -11.76 -6.47
C ASN A 369 19.22 -10.73 -5.91
N PHE A 370 20.01 -11.16 -4.92
CA PHE A 370 21.03 -10.32 -4.28
C PHE A 370 22.46 -10.57 -4.81
N THR A 371 22.65 -11.42 -5.83
CA THR A 371 23.97 -11.56 -6.45
C THR A 371 24.30 -10.31 -7.26
N ARG A 372 25.42 -9.66 -6.92
CA ARG A 372 25.97 -8.58 -7.76
C ARG A 372 26.41 -9.17 -9.10
N SER A 373 26.00 -8.54 -10.20
CA SER A 373 26.64 -8.74 -11.50
C SER A 373 28.13 -8.42 -11.34
N ALA A 374 28.99 -9.37 -11.71
CA ALA A 374 30.43 -9.19 -11.69
C ALA A 374 30.88 -8.08 -12.66
#